data_AF-A0A959H3I6-F1
#
_entry.id   AF-A0A959H3I6-F1
#
_cell.length_a   1.000
_cell.length_b   1.000
_cell.length_c   1.000
_cell.angle_alpha   90.00
_cell.angle_beta   90.00
_cell.angle_gamma   90.00
#
_symmetry.space_group_name_H-M   'P 1'
#
loop_
_entity.id
_entity.type
_entity.pdbx_description
1 polymer ?
#
loop_
_entity_poly.entity_id
_entity_poly.type
_entity_poly.pdbx_seq_one_letter_code
_entity_poly.pdbx_strand_id
1 'polypeptide(L)'
;MYHLRLISLLAGFLFLCSGFILNAQMEAITAGGDTVLLYDDGTWEYLNSDKEDPMGLPAIDSLPLNPHQYKKSATAKASAKDENNICEVWYNDKVWNRQPPGRLNSESSLAFSNKKGSCYAILISEPIELGLSTLRMAAITNARNAAPDMKLTVQEKRVVNGHEVLCMEM
;
A
#
# COMPACT_ATOMS: atom_id res chain seq x y z
N MET A 1 63.87 -23.83 19.68
CA MET A 1 63.32 -22.93 18.64
C MET A 1 61.95 -23.36 18.10
N TYR A 2 61.61 -24.65 17.99
CA TYR A 2 60.29 -25.11 17.51
C TYR A 2 59.11 -24.73 18.44
N HIS A 3 59.27 -24.87 19.75
CA HIS A 3 58.21 -24.51 20.71
C HIS A 3 57.84 -23.02 20.67
N LEU A 4 58.81 -22.13 20.44
CA LEU A 4 58.54 -20.69 20.34
C LEU A 4 57.75 -20.33 19.07
N ARG A 5 58.02 -21.00 17.95
CA ARG A 5 57.28 -20.80 16.68
C ARG A 5 55.84 -21.33 16.76
N LEU A 6 55.62 -22.44 17.47
CA LEU A 6 54.30 -23.01 17.68
C LEU A 6 53.41 -22.10 18.54
N ILE A 7 53.99 -21.50 19.59
CA ILE A 7 53.29 -20.55 20.47
C ILE A 7 52.94 -19.26 19.70
N SER A 8 53.85 -18.74 18.86
CA SER A 8 53.58 -17.56 18.03
C SER A 8 52.49 -17.82 16.98
N LEU A 9 52.45 -19.02 16.38
CA LEU A 9 51.37 -19.41 15.45
C LEU A 9 50.02 -19.56 16.17
N LEU A 10 50.02 -20.15 17.38
CA LEU A 10 48.79 -20.28 18.19
C LEU A 10 48.26 -18.91 18.63
N ALA A 11 49.15 -18.00 19.04
CA ALA A 11 48.78 -16.64 19.44
C ALA A 11 48.24 -15.82 18.26
N GLY A 12 48.81 -15.97 17.06
CA GLY A 12 48.29 -15.34 15.84
C GLY A 12 46.92 -15.88 15.43
N PHE A 13 46.68 -17.18 15.59
CA PHE A 13 45.37 -17.80 15.32
C PHE A 13 44.29 -17.36 16.32
N LEU A 14 44.64 -17.22 17.60
CA LEU A 14 43.72 -16.73 18.63
C LEU A 14 43.31 -15.27 18.40
N PHE A 15 44.23 -14.43 17.89
CA PHE A 15 43.98 -13.02 17.59
C PHE A 15 43.07 -12.82 16.36
N LEU A 16 43.07 -13.76 15.40
CA LEU A 16 42.19 -13.76 14.24
C LEU A 16 40.74 -14.16 14.60
N CYS A 17 40.52 -14.90 15.68
CA CYS A 17 39.18 -15.33 16.11
C CYS A 17 38.42 -14.28 16.94
N SER A 18 39.11 -13.30 17.54
CA SER A 18 38.49 -12.27 18.38
C SER A 18 37.79 -11.13 17.62
N GLY A 19 37.90 -11.10 16.28
CA GLY A 19 37.36 -10.00 15.45
C GLY A 19 35.92 -10.18 14.94
N PHE A 20 35.30 -11.35 15.13
CA PHE A 20 33.95 -11.62 14.64
C PHE A 20 32.94 -11.57 15.79
N ILE A 21 32.59 -10.35 16.22
CA ILE A 21 31.36 -10.17 16.99
C ILE A 21 30.21 -10.24 15.97
N LEU A 22 29.64 -11.44 15.82
CA LEU A 22 28.38 -11.62 15.12
C LEU A 22 27.30 -10.90 15.95
N ASN A 23 26.87 -9.72 15.53
CA ASN A 23 25.68 -9.09 16.08
C ASN A 23 24.48 -9.88 15.56
N ALA A 24 24.05 -10.88 16.33
CA ALA A 24 22.79 -11.55 16.11
C ALA A 24 21.68 -10.61 16.58
N GLN A 25 20.85 -10.14 15.65
CA GLN A 25 19.66 -9.34 15.97
C GLN A 25 18.71 -10.17 16.86
N MET A 26 18.12 -9.55 17.88
CA MET A 26 17.32 -10.27 18.87
C MET A 26 15.86 -10.36 18.42
N GLU A 27 15.34 -11.58 18.32
CA GLU A 27 13.92 -11.84 18.10
C GLU A 27 13.14 -11.85 19.42
N ALA A 28 11.92 -11.30 19.43
CA ALA A 28 11.00 -11.34 20.55
C ALA A 28 9.56 -11.60 20.08
N ILE A 29 8.68 -11.97 21.02
CA ILE A 29 7.26 -12.24 20.75
C ILE A 29 6.39 -11.20 21.49
N THR A 30 5.49 -10.52 20.79
CA THR A 30 4.54 -9.57 21.39
C THR A 30 3.45 -10.31 22.17
N ALA A 31 2.70 -9.60 23.01
CA ALA A 31 1.52 -10.17 23.69
C ALA A 31 0.47 -10.74 22.71
N GLY A 32 0.45 -10.26 21.47
CA GLY A 32 -0.42 -10.75 20.39
C GLY A 32 0.10 -12.01 19.70
N GLY A 33 1.29 -12.51 20.07
CA GLY A 33 1.90 -13.69 19.45
C GLY A 33 2.74 -13.39 18.20
N ASP A 34 3.01 -12.11 17.92
CA ASP A 34 3.78 -11.69 16.74
C ASP A 34 5.27 -11.68 16.99
N THR A 35 6.07 -12.17 16.05
CA THR A 35 7.53 -12.06 16.11
C THR A 35 8.02 -10.68 15.67
N VAL A 36 8.87 -10.07 16.48
CA VAL A 36 9.54 -8.78 16.23
C VAL A 36 11.06 -8.92 16.33
N LEU A 37 11.78 -8.13 15.56
CA LEU A 37 13.20 -7.89 15.68
C LEU A 37 13.44 -6.65 16.54
N LEU A 38 14.28 -6.77 17.55
CA LEU A 38 14.67 -5.71 18.46
C LEU A 38 16.03 -5.15 18.05
N TYR A 39 16.12 -3.82 17.97
CA TYR A 39 17.34 -3.07 17.66
C TYR A 39 17.98 -2.50 18.93
N ASP A 40 19.30 -2.31 18.90
CA ASP A 40 20.07 -1.77 20.03
C ASP A 40 19.73 -0.30 20.37
N ASP A 41 19.12 0.41 19.43
CA ASP A 41 18.63 1.79 19.63
C ASP A 41 17.26 1.86 20.35
N GLY A 42 16.74 0.70 20.75
CA GLY A 42 15.44 0.58 21.42
C GLY A 42 14.25 0.61 20.47
N THR A 43 14.47 0.65 19.16
CA THR A 43 13.42 0.45 18.16
C THR A 43 13.21 -1.04 17.89
N TRP A 44 12.10 -1.36 17.22
CA TRP A 44 11.79 -2.73 16.83
C TRP A 44 10.97 -2.74 15.55
N GLU A 45 11.03 -3.84 14.81
CA GLU A 45 10.21 -4.08 13.62
C GLU A 45 9.61 -5.49 13.64
N TYR A 46 8.53 -5.73 12.91
CA TYR A 46 8.00 -7.10 12.79
C TYR A 46 8.91 -7.93 11.88
N LEU A 47 9.35 -9.11 12.36
CA LEU A 47 10.20 -10.03 11.59
C LEU A 47 9.52 -10.51 10.29
N ASN A 48 8.20 -10.62 10.36
CA ASN A 48 7.34 -10.84 9.20
C ASN A 48 6.55 -9.55 8.94
N SER A 49 7.15 -8.41 8.64
CA SER A 49 6.39 -7.23 8.19
C SER A 49 5.63 -7.51 6.88
N ASP A 50 6.08 -8.52 6.13
CA ASP A 50 5.39 -9.17 5.02
C ASP A 50 4.30 -10.17 5.47
N LYS A 51 3.73 -10.02 6.68
CA LYS A 51 2.55 -10.84 7.05
C LYS A 51 1.54 -10.64 5.95
N GLU A 52 1.16 -11.76 5.36
CA GLU A 52 -0.02 -11.94 4.52
C GLU A 52 -1.05 -10.89 4.89
N ASP A 53 -1.42 -10.06 3.90
CA ASP A 53 -2.51 -9.11 4.05
C ASP A 53 -3.62 -9.81 4.84
N PRO A 54 -4.20 -9.20 5.89
CA PRO A 54 -5.14 -9.89 6.78
C PRO A 54 -6.36 -10.47 6.05
N MET A 55 -6.54 -10.13 4.77
CA MET A 55 -7.56 -10.65 3.87
C MET A 55 -7.04 -11.77 2.92
N GLY A 56 -5.81 -12.27 3.10
CA GLY A 56 -5.16 -13.28 2.25
C GLY A 56 -4.77 -12.77 0.86
N LEU A 57 -4.51 -11.47 0.71
CA LEU A 57 -4.20 -10.85 -0.58
C LEU A 57 -2.69 -10.87 -0.88
N PRO A 58 -2.28 -10.95 -2.16
CA PRO A 58 -0.88 -10.84 -2.54
C PRO A 58 -0.30 -9.47 -2.14
N ALA A 59 1.02 -9.45 -1.91
CA ALA A 59 1.76 -8.21 -1.66
C ALA A 59 1.57 -7.24 -2.86
N ILE A 60 1.38 -5.95 -2.58
CA ILE A 60 1.11 -4.94 -3.62
C ILE A 60 2.24 -4.90 -4.66
N ASP A 61 3.49 -5.05 -4.22
CA ASP A 61 4.65 -5.00 -5.11
C ASP A 61 4.70 -6.17 -6.09
N SER A 62 4.08 -7.30 -5.74
CA SER A 62 3.96 -8.49 -6.59
C SER A 62 2.83 -8.41 -7.62
N LEU A 63 1.96 -7.39 -7.54
CA LEU A 63 0.84 -7.25 -8.46
C LEU A 63 1.32 -6.94 -9.89
N PRO A 64 0.64 -7.48 -10.92
CA PRO A 64 0.99 -7.19 -12.30
C PRO A 64 0.81 -5.70 -12.59
N LEU A 65 1.73 -5.14 -13.38
CA LEU A 65 1.59 -3.81 -13.95
C LEU A 65 0.87 -3.91 -15.29
N ASN A 66 -0.28 -3.26 -15.40
CA ASN A 66 -0.98 -3.13 -16.68
C ASN A 66 -0.14 -2.26 -17.63
N PRO A 67 0.23 -2.77 -18.83
CA PRO A 67 1.05 -2.03 -19.77
C PRO A 67 0.32 -0.84 -20.41
N HIS A 68 -1.01 -0.78 -20.29
CA HIS A 68 -1.81 0.31 -20.84
C HIS A 68 -1.61 1.61 -20.07
N GLN A 69 -1.32 2.69 -20.79
CA GLN A 69 -1.26 4.03 -20.22
C GLN A 69 -2.60 4.73 -20.32
N TYR A 70 -3.20 5.02 -19.17
CA TYR A 70 -4.46 5.74 -19.09
C TYR A 70 -4.19 7.25 -19.07
N LYS A 71 -4.88 8.00 -19.93
CA LYS A 71 -4.77 9.46 -20.02
C LYS A 71 -6.14 10.10 -20.03
N LYS A 72 -6.22 11.37 -19.62
CA LYS A 72 -7.43 12.20 -19.73
C LYS A 72 -8.02 12.10 -21.14
N SER A 73 -9.30 11.75 -21.22
CA SER A 73 -10.04 11.72 -22.50
C SER A 73 -10.18 13.12 -23.09
N ALA A 74 -10.07 13.24 -24.41
CA ALA A 74 -10.31 14.49 -25.14
C ALA A 74 -11.74 15.07 -24.95
N THR A 75 -12.68 14.23 -24.52
CA THR A 75 -14.07 14.65 -24.24
C THR A 75 -14.29 15.15 -22.82
N ALA A 76 -13.33 14.96 -21.91
CA ALA A 76 -13.39 15.44 -20.54
C ALA A 76 -12.98 16.92 -20.46
N LYS A 77 -13.96 17.81 -20.70
CA LYS A 77 -13.73 19.27 -20.76
C LYS A 77 -14.10 20.01 -19.47
N ALA A 78 -14.94 19.43 -18.64
CA ALA A 78 -15.28 19.98 -17.32
C ALA A 78 -14.33 19.40 -16.26
N SER A 79 -14.14 20.12 -15.16
CA SER A 79 -13.39 19.63 -14.00
C SER A 79 -14.08 19.97 -12.69
N ALA A 80 -13.75 19.22 -11.64
CA ALA A 80 -14.13 19.50 -10.26
C ALA A 80 -12.94 19.19 -9.35
N LYS A 81 -12.65 20.10 -8.43
CA LYS A 81 -11.65 19.91 -7.38
C LYS A 81 -12.33 19.49 -6.09
N ASP A 82 -11.69 18.63 -5.34
CA ASP A 82 -12.08 18.35 -3.95
C ASP A 82 -11.95 19.63 -3.09
N GLU A 83 -12.53 19.59 -1.89
CA GLU A 83 -12.56 20.74 -0.97
C GLU A 83 -11.15 21.22 -0.57
N ASN A 84 -10.18 20.31 -0.52
CA ASN A 84 -8.80 20.59 -0.11
C ASN A 84 -7.86 20.87 -1.30
N ASN A 85 -8.37 20.83 -2.54
CA ASN A 85 -7.59 20.96 -3.78
C ASN A 85 -6.43 19.94 -3.92
N ILE A 86 -6.56 18.77 -3.31
CA ILE A 86 -5.60 17.67 -3.41
C ILE A 86 -5.80 16.91 -4.73
N CYS A 87 -7.03 16.86 -5.24
CA CYS A 87 -7.36 16.14 -6.46
C CYS A 87 -8.28 16.95 -7.38
N GLU A 88 -8.04 16.88 -8.69
CA GLU A 88 -8.94 17.40 -9.71
C GLU A 88 -9.41 16.27 -10.63
N VAL A 89 -10.74 16.10 -10.69
CA VAL A 89 -11.37 15.12 -11.59
C VAL A 89 -11.84 15.84 -12.84
N TRP A 90 -11.30 15.44 -13.98
CA TRP A 90 -11.75 15.88 -15.30
C TRP A 90 -12.80 14.91 -15.85
N TYR A 91 -13.96 15.43 -16.28
CA TYR A 91 -15.09 14.62 -16.72
C TYR A 91 -15.83 15.22 -17.91
N ASN A 92 -16.61 14.37 -18.59
CA ASN A 92 -17.50 14.78 -19.67
C ASN A 92 -18.88 15.14 -19.09
N ASP A 93 -19.18 16.42 -19.01
CA ASP A 93 -20.43 16.98 -18.48
C ASP A 93 -21.66 16.67 -19.34
N LYS A 94 -21.50 16.10 -20.54
CA LYS A 94 -22.60 15.54 -21.33
C LYS A 94 -22.98 14.13 -20.90
N VAL A 95 -22.09 13.43 -20.20
CA VAL A 95 -22.29 12.04 -19.74
C VAL A 95 -22.56 11.98 -18.24
N TRP A 96 -21.94 12.86 -17.47
CA TRP A 96 -22.00 12.87 -16.01
C TRP A 96 -22.67 14.14 -15.47
N ASN A 97 -23.45 13.98 -14.41
CA ASN A 97 -23.92 15.09 -13.58
C ASN A 97 -23.08 15.13 -12.30
N ARG A 98 -22.53 16.30 -11.97
CA ARG A 98 -21.94 16.53 -10.64
C ARG A 98 -23.07 16.53 -9.61
N GLN A 99 -22.87 15.78 -8.55
CA GLN A 99 -23.77 15.76 -7.40
C GLN A 99 -23.17 16.61 -6.28
N PRO A 100 -24.01 17.22 -5.41
CA PRO A 100 -23.53 17.78 -4.17
C PRO A 100 -22.73 16.72 -3.36
N PRO A 101 -21.59 17.10 -2.74
CA PRO A 101 -20.89 16.24 -1.80
C PRO A 101 -21.85 15.71 -0.72
N GLY A 102 -21.62 14.50 -0.23
CA GLY A 102 -22.49 13.87 0.78
C GLY A 102 -23.77 13.23 0.23
N ARG A 103 -24.22 13.60 -0.98
CA ARG A 103 -25.51 13.15 -1.51
C ARG A 103 -25.55 11.66 -1.86
N LEU A 104 -24.48 11.15 -2.47
CA LEU A 104 -24.38 9.72 -2.85
C LEU A 104 -23.69 8.88 -1.78
N ASN A 105 -22.79 9.50 -1.00
CA ASN A 105 -22.07 8.90 0.12
C ASN A 105 -21.63 10.05 1.04
N SER A 106 -21.82 9.91 2.36
CA SER A 106 -21.52 10.97 3.34
C SER A 106 -20.05 11.38 3.36
N GLU A 107 -19.15 10.45 3.05
CA GLU A 107 -17.70 10.63 3.05
C GLU A 107 -17.15 11.10 1.69
N SER A 108 -18.01 11.30 0.69
CA SER A 108 -17.54 11.71 -0.64
C SER A 108 -17.11 13.18 -0.65
N SER A 109 -15.86 13.44 -1.06
CA SER A 109 -15.42 14.80 -1.38
C SER A 109 -15.92 15.25 -2.76
N LEU A 110 -16.07 14.32 -3.71
CA LEU A 110 -16.77 14.55 -4.98
C LEU A 110 -17.69 13.37 -5.32
N ALA A 111 -18.82 13.66 -5.95
CA ALA A 111 -19.78 12.66 -6.39
C ALA A 111 -20.32 12.99 -7.78
N PHE A 112 -20.52 11.96 -8.59
CA PHE A 112 -21.03 12.05 -9.95
C PHE A 112 -22.05 10.95 -10.21
N SER A 113 -23.13 11.28 -10.91
CA SER A 113 -24.08 10.28 -11.40
C SER A 113 -24.09 10.28 -12.92
N ASN A 114 -24.18 9.11 -13.53
CA ASN A 114 -24.36 9.02 -14.97
C ASN A 114 -25.73 9.58 -15.37
N LYS A 115 -25.80 10.38 -16.44
CA LYS A 115 -27.07 10.98 -16.90
C LYS A 115 -28.11 9.94 -17.36
N LYS A 116 -27.67 8.75 -17.76
CA LYS A 116 -28.55 7.62 -18.10
C LYS A 116 -28.98 6.79 -16.88
N GLY A 117 -28.48 7.12 -15.69
CA GLY A 117 -28.91 6.52 -14.41
C GLY A 117 -28.29 5.17 -14.05
N SER A 118 -27.39 4.61 -14.86
CA SER A 118 -26.90 3.23 -14.66
C SER A 118 -25.72 3.09 -13.69
N CYS A 119 -25.04 4.18 -13.32
CA CYS A 119 -23.88 4.14 -12.44
C CYS A 119 -23.59 5.49 -11.79
N TYR A 120 -22.75 5.45 -10.76
CA TYR A 120 -22.18 6.62 -10.10
C TYR A 120 -20.67 6.47 -9.99
N ALA A 121 -20.00 7.61 -9.76
CA ALA A 121 -18.59 7.66 -9.42
C ALA A 121 -18.43 8.57 -8.19
N ILE A 122 -17.59 8.15 -7.26
CA ILE A 122 -17.35 8.85 -6.00
C ILE A 122 -15.83 8.98 -5.82
N LEU A 123 -15.39 10.15 -5.36
CA LEU A 123 -14.05 10.39 -4.84
C LEU A 123 -14.16 10.54 -3.32
N ILE A 124 -13.32 9.80 -2.59
CA ILE A 124 -13.10 9.96 -1.16
C ILE A 124 -11.63 10.33 -1.02
N SER A 125 -11.36 11.40 -0.29
CA SER A 125 -10.02 11.91 -0.02
C SER A 125 -9.72 11.78 1.46
N GLU A 126 -8.64 11.09 1.82
CA GLU A 126 -8.23 10.93 3.21
C GLU A 126 -7.38 12.13 3.65
N PRO A 127 -7.65 12.72 4.84
CA PRO A 127 -6.90 13.89 5.34
C PRO A 127 -5.52 13.52 5.90
N ILE A 128 -5.28 12.23 6.15
CA ILE A 128 -4.02 11.70 6.68
C ILE A 128 -3.34 10.80 5.65
N GLU A 129 -2.01 10.74 5.70
CA GLU A 129 -1.25 9.84 4.85
C GLU A 129 -1.44 8.40 5.31
N LEU A 130 -2.07 7.58 4.45
CA LEU A 130 -2.26 6.15 4.66
C LEU A 130 -1.45 5.37 3.63
N GLY A 131 -0.84 4.28 4.07
CA GLY A 131 -0.19 3.33 3.17
C GLY A 131 -1.20 2.71 2.19
N LEU A 132 -0.73 2.38 0.98
CA LEU A 132 -1.58 1.81 -0.08
C LEU A 132 -2.25 0.48 0.34
N SER A 133 -1.61 -0.30 1.20
CA SER A 133 -2.20 -1.51 1.80
C SER A 133 -3.41 -1.19 2.67
N THR A 134 -3.33 -0.16 3.51
CA THR A 134 -4.45 0.31 4.34
C THR A 134 -5.61 0.82 3.49
N LEU A 135 -5.32 1.60 2.44
CA LEU A 135 -6.34 2.08 1.49
C LEU A 135 -7.01 0.93 0.74
N ARG A 136 -6.24 -0.10 0.33
CA ARG A 136 -6.76 -1.32 -0.28
C ARG A 136 -7.76 -2.03 0.64
N MET A 137 -7.37 -2.25 1.90
CA MET A 137 -8.25 -2.90 2.90
C MET A 137 -9.53 -2.09 3.14
N ALA A 138 -9.42 -0.76 3.25
CA ALA A 138 -10.58 0.11 3.44
C ALA A 138 -11.55 0.04 2.26
N ALA A 139 -11.05 0.07 1.02
CA ALA A 139 -11.88 -0.06 -0.18
C ALA A 139 -12.61 -1.41 -0.26
N ILE A 140 -11.92 -2.52 0.03
CA ILE A 140 -12.54 -3.86 0.01
C ILE A 140 -13.56 -3.99 1.15
N THR A 141 -13.27 -3.46 2.34
CA THR A 141 -14.20 -3.47 3.48
C THR A 141 -15.47 -2.70 3.14
N ASN A 142 -15.35 -1.50 2.57
CA ASN A 142 -16.48 -0.69 2.13
C ASN A 142 -17.33 -1.42 1.09
N ALA A 143 -16.69 -2.09 0.13
CA ALA A 143 -17.39 -2.87 -0.87
C ALA A 143 -18.11 -4.10 -0.29
N ARG A 144 -17.51 -4.83 0.65
CA ARG A 144 -18.18 -5.96 1.35
C ARG A 144 -19.34 -5.51 2.21
N ASN A 145 -19.23 -4.34 2.85
CA ASN A 145 -20.33 -3.77 3.61
C ASN A 145 -21.54 -3.44 2.71
N ALA A 146 -21.29 -3.02 1.46
CA ALA A 146 -22.34 -2.77 0.48
C ALA A 146 -22.85 -4.05 -0.20
N ALA A 147 -21.96 -5.02 -0.46
CA ALA A 147 -22.25 -6.29 -1.14
C ALA A 147 -21.41 -7.43 -0.50
N PRO A 148 -21.96 -8.17 0.47
CA PRO A 148 -21.21 -9.18 1.23
C PRO A 148 -20.63 -10.33 0.40
N ASP A 149 -21.21 -10.62 -0.75
CA ASP A 149 -20.83 -11.69 -1.70
C ASP A 149 -19.90 -11.20 -2.83
N MET A 150 -19.45 -9.95 -2.76
CA MET A 150 -18.51 -9.34 -3.70
C MET A 150 -17.24 -10.18 -3.87
N LYS A 151 -16.74 -10.25 -5.13
CA LYS A 151 -15.54 -10.99 -5.47
C LYS A 151 -14.56 -10.09 -6.19
N LEU A 152 -13.36 -10.00 -5.65
CA LEU A 152 -12.26 -9.27 -6.28
C LEU A 152 -11.81 -10.01 -7.56
N THR A 153 -12.19 -9.51 -8.73
CA THR A 153 -11.91 -10.11 -10.04
C THR A 153 -10.61 -9.59 -10.68
N VAL A 154 -10.23 -8.35 -10.37
CA VAL A 154 -9.01 -7.71 -10.87
C VAL A 154 -8.26 -7.04 -9.73
N GLN A 155 -6.95 -7.20 -9.71
CA GLN A 155 -6.01 -6.42 -8.91
C GLN A 155 -4.75 -6.19 -9.73
N GLU A 156 -4.44 -4.94 -10.01
CA GLU A 156 -3.26 -4.59 -10.79
C GLU A 156 -2.78 -3.18 -10.47
N LYS A 157 -1.49 -2.95 -10.69
CA LYS A 157 -0.92 -1.61 -10.78
C LYS A 157 -1.18 -1.09 -12.18
N ARG A 158 -1.46 0.21 -12.33
CA ARG A 158 -1.59 0.86 -13.64
C ARG A 158 -1.14 2.31 -13.58
N VAL A 159 -0.76 2.86 -14.72
CA VAL A 159 -0.34 4.26 -14.83
C VAL A 159 -1.48 5.12 -15.38
N VAL A 160 -1.94 6.08 -14.57
CA VAL A 160 -3.01 7.03 -14.91
C VAL A 160 -2.46 8.45 -14.86
N ASN A 161 -2.46 9.15 -16.00
CA ASN A 161 -1.90 10.50 -16.12
C ASN A 161 -0.45 10.62 -15.62
N GLY A 162 0.35 9.54 -15.72
CA GLY A 162 1.73 9.49 -15.26
C GLY A 162 1.92 9.08 -13.79
N HIS A 163 0.83 8.84 -13.06
CA HIS A 163 0.88 8.36 -11.68
C HIS A 163 0.57 6.86 -11.62
N GLU A 164 1.37 6.10 -10.87
CA GLU A 164 1.05 4.71 -10.57
C GLU A 164 -0.08 4.66 -9.54
N VAL A 165 -1.09 3.83 -9.80
CA VAL A 165 -2.23 3.60 -8.92
C VAL A 165 -2.54 2.11 -8.83
N LEU A 166 -3.09 1.69 -7.70
CA LEU A 166 -3.73 0.39 -7.56
C LEU A 166 -5.15 0.46 -8.14
N CYS A 167 -5.48 -0.47 -9.04
CA CYS A 167 -6.86 -0.65 -9.48
C CYS A 167 -7.39 -2.01 -9.07
N MET A 168 -8.66 -2.01 -8.69
CA MET A 168 -9.41 -3.19 -8.30
C MET A 168 -10.76 -3.23 -8.99
N GLU A 169 -11.21 -4.42 -9.37
CA GLU A 169 -12.57 -4.68 -9.86
C GLU A 169 -13.20 -5.77 -9.00
N MET A 170 -14.49 -5.62 -8.72
CA MET A 170 -15.23 -6.29 -7.65
C MET A 170 -16.57 -6.81 -8.15
#